data_AF-J9WN46-F1
#
_entry.id   AF-J9WN46-F1
#
_cell.length_a   1.000
_cell.length_b   1.000
_cell.length_c   1.000
_cell.angle_alpha   90.00
_cell.angle_beta   90.00
_cell.angle_gamma   90.00
#
_symmetry.space_group_name_H-M   'P 1'
#
loop_
_entity.id
_entity.type
_entity.pdbx_description
1 polymer ?
#
loop_
_entity_poly.entity_id
_entity_poly.type
_entity_poly.pdbx_seq_one_letter_code
_entity_poly.pdbx_strand_id
1 'polypeptide(L)'
;MLTMHRVEAALDPAEVFAMLVEQQLQSTPGCHEVRRELGPAAESIGIQGLLAMKIIHELGAIDSVSRSRIISAEQETLIAQLTVTALDDSPVRRENVWLSVQLGAAPAGPAPVTATRDRH
;
A
#
# COMPACT_ATOMS: atom_id res chain seq x y z
N MET A 1 5.67 -6.71 4.38
CA MET A 1 4.33 -7.20 4.79
C MET A 1 3.28 -6.47 3.96
N LEU A 2 2.38 -7.21 3.31
CA LEU A 2 1.21 -6.65 2.63
C LEU A 2 -0.03 -7.02 3.44
N THR A 3 -0.87 -6.03 3.74
CA THR A 3 -2.18 -6.24 4.35
C THR A 3 -3.27 -5.64 3.48
N MET A 4 -4.45 -6.26 3.49
CA MET A 4 -5.62 -5.80 2.76
C MET A 4 -6.85 -5.98 3.64
N HIS A 5 -7.66 -4.93 3.71
CA HIS A 5 -8.91 -4.92 4.46
C HIS A 5 -10.01 -4.36 3.57
N ARG A 6 -11.19 -4.96 3.69
CA ARG A 6 -12.45 -4.44 3.16
C ARG A 6 -13.32 -4.12 4.35
N VAL A 7 -13.66 -2.84 4.51
CA VAL A 7 -14.54 -2.36 5.58
C VAL A 7 -15.90 -2.11 4.96
N GLU A 8 -16.96 -2.72 5.50
CA GLU A 8 -18.35 -2.57 5.05
C GLU A 8 -18.96 -1.22 5.49
N ALA A 9 -18.22 -0.14 5.23
CA ALA A 9 -18.65 1.23 5.45
C ALA A 9 -17.88 2.16 4.49
N ALA A 10 -18.54 3.22 4.02
CA ALA A 10 -17.88 4.33 3.36
C ALA A 10 -17.16 5.18 4.42
N LEU A 11 -15.83 5.17 4.39
CA LEU A 11 -14.97 5.96 5.27
C LEU A 11 -14.31 7.07 4.49
N ASP A 12 -13.99 8.19 5.15
CA ASP A 12 -13.15 9.22 4.56
C ASP A 12 -11.73 8.68 4.38
N PRO A 13 -11.18 8.66 3.15
CA PRO A 13 -9.86 8.08 2.93
C PRO A 13 -8.73 8.80 3.69
N ALA A 14 -8.81 10.13 3.84
CA ALA A 14 -7.76 10.90 4.50
C ALA A 14 -7.76 10.66 6.02
N GLU A 15 -8.94 10.56 6.63
CA GLU A 15 -9.08 10.16 8.04
C GLU A 15 -8.58 8.73 8.28
N VAL A 16 -8.92 7.78 7.39
CA VAL A 16 -8.40 6.41 7.46
C VAL A 16 -6.87 6.42 7.39
N PHE A 17 -6.27 7.22 6.50
CA PHE A 17 -4.82 7.34 6.43
C PHE A 17 -4.22 7.91 7.73
N ALA A 18 -4.81 8.96 8.30
CA ALA A 18 -4.37 9.52 9.57
C ALA A 18 -4.41 8.47 10.70
N MET A 19 -5.50 7.72 10.80
CA MET A 19 -5.64 6.63 11.76
C MET A 19 -4.57 5.55 11.58
N LEU A 20 -4.26 5.16 10.32
CA LEU A 20 -3.20 4.19 10.03
C LEU A 20 -1.82 4.70 10.45
N VAL A 21 -1.56 6.01 10.29
CA VAL A 21 -0.30 6.61 10.75
C VAL A 21 -0.19 6.57 12.26
N GLU A 22 -1.24 7.00 12.98
CA GLU A 22 -1.27 6.96 14.44
C GLU A 22 -1.07 5.54 14.97
N GLN A 23 -1.77 4.57 14.40
CA GLN A 23 -1.63 3.16 14.76
C GLN A 23 -0.17 2.68 14.59
N GLN A 24 0.49 3.01 13.47
CA GLN A 24 1.86 2.58 13.21
C GLN A 24 2.87 3.18 14.20
N LEU A 25 2.71 4.48 14.52
CA LEU A 25 3.60 5.18 15.44
C LEU A 25 3.41 4.73 16.89
N GLN A 26 2.18 4.44 17.31
CA GLN A 26 1.87 4.03 18.67
C GLN A 26 2.16 2.54 18.94
N SER A 27 2.04 1.69 17.93
CA SER A 27 2.19 0.23 18.11
C SER A 27 3.65 -0.23 18.16
N THR A 28 4.60 0.60 17.70
CA THR A 28 6.01 0.21 17.57
C THR A 28 6.89 1.06 18.50
N PRO A 29 7.47 0.49 19.57
CA PRO A 29 8.40 1.20 20.45
C PRO A 29 9.60 1.78 19.68
N GLY A 30 10.02 2.99 20.02
CA GLY A 30 11.15 3.67 19.37
C GLY A 30 10.89 4.11 17.93
N CYS A 31 9.68 3.94 17.42
CA CYS A 31 9.25 4.41 16.12
C CYS A 31 8.96 5.91 16.16
N HIS A 32 9.45 6.63 15.16
CA HIS A 32 9.09 8.02 14.93
C HIS A 32 8.94 8.29 13.44
N GLU A 33 8.07 9.25 13.12
CA GLU A 33 7.84 9.70 11.76
C GLU A 33 9.05 10.48 11.25
N VAL A 34 9.45 10.18 10.02
CA VAL A 34 10.47 10.93 9.26
C VAL A 34 9.81 11.74 8.16
N ARG A 35 8.84 11.15 7.46
CA ARG A 35 8.13 11.79 6.36
C ARG A 35 6.73 11.22 6.21
N ARG A 36 5.79 12.09 5.89
CA ARG A 36 4.42 11.73 5.54
C ARG A 36 4.00 12.46 4.26
N GLU A 37 3.35 11.72 3.37
CA GLU A 37 2.80 12.25 2.13
C GLU A 37 1.41 11.67 1.92
N LEU A 38 0.50 12.49 1.40
CA LEU A 38 -0.86 12.10 1.07
C LEU A 38 -1.24 12.79 -0.24
N GLY A 39 -1.86 12.06 -1.16
CA GLY A 39 -2.29 12.62 -2.42
C GLY A 39 -3.25 11.73 -3.20
N PRO A 40 -3.79 12.25 -4.31
CA PRO A 40 -4.61 11.45 -5.20
C PRO A 40 -3.79 10.29 -5.77
N ALA A 41 -4.46 9.15 -5.95
CA ALA A 41 -3.88 8.00 -6.62
C ALA A 41 -3.65 8.32 -8.12
N ALA A 42 -2.40 8.48 -8.55
CA ALA A 42 -2.09 8.91 -9.93
C ALA A 42 -2.69 8.01 -11.02
N GLU A 43 -2.76 6.69 -10.77
CA GLU A 43 -3.20 5.68 -11.74
C GLU A 43 -4.54 4.98 -11.36
N SER A 44 -5.23 5.41 -10.30
CA SER A 44 -6.50 4.78 -9.90
C SER A 44 -7.42 5.72 -9.13
N ILE A 45 -8.67 5.27 -8.88
CA ILE A 45 -9.54 5.94 -7.92
C ILE A 45 -9.00 5.83 -6.49
N GLY A 46 -9.40 6.75 -5.62
CA GLY A 46 -9.00 6.82 -4.22
C GLY A 46 -7.74 7.65 -3.99
N ILE A 47 -7.07 7.39 -2.87
CA ILE A 47 -5.87 8.11 -2.45
C ILE A 47 -4.68 7.17 -2.27
N GLN A 48 -3.49 7.77 -2.29
CA GLN A 48 -2.25 7.15 -1.84
C GLN A 48 -1.67 7.91 -0.65
N GLY A 49 -1.20 7.13 0.32
CA GLY A 49 -0.46 7.63 1.46
C GLY A 49 0.93 6.98 1.53
N LEU A 50 1.90 7.76 1.98
CA LEU A 50 3.23 7.27 2.34
C LEU A 50 3.57 7.74 3.75
N LEU A 51 4.04 6.82 4.57
CA LEU A 51 4.60 7.07 5.88
C LEU A 51 6.00 6.43 5.93
N ALA A 52 7.03 7.26 5.99
CA ALA A 52 8.40 6.83 6.27
C ALA A 52 8.69 7.05 7.75
N MET A 53 9.25 6.03 8.39
CA MET A 53 9.54 5.99 9.81
C MET A 53 10.95 5.47 10.04
N LYS A 54 11.53 5.85 11.17
CA LYS A 54 12.75 5.27 11.70
C LYS A 54 12.46 4.66 13.05
N ILE A 55 12.92 3.43 13.26
CA ILE A 55 12.72 2.67 14.48
C ILE A 55 14.10 2.46 15.11
N ILE A 56 14.28 2.96 16.32
CA ILE A 56 15.50 2.72 17.10
C ILE A 56 15.34 1.38 17.83
N HIS A 57 16.07 0.37 17.37
CA HIS A 57 16.04 -0.97 17.93
C HIS A 57 17.41 -1.35 18.51
N GLU A 58 17.44 -2.31 19.44
CA GLU A 58 18.68 -2.80 20.06
C GLU A 58 19.67 -3.39 19.05
N LEU A 59 19.17 -3.86 17.90
CA LEU A 59 19.96 -4.41 16.80
C LEU A 59 20.43 -3.34 15.79
N GLY A 60 20.11 -2.07 16.02
CA GLY A 60 20.44 -0.95 15.13
C GLY A 60 19.20 -0.19 14.66
N ALA A 61 19.43 0.86 13.88
CA ALA A 61 18.36 1.65 13.30
C ALA A 61 17.69 0.89 12.14
N ILE A 62 16.36 0.87 12.14
CA ILE A 62 15.55 0.24 11.10
C ILE A 62 14.77 1.33 10.38
N ASP A 63 14.89 1.36 9.05
CA ASP A 63 14.02 2.17 8.21
C ASP A 63 12.77 1.38 7.85
N SER A 64 11.63 2.03 8.01
CA SER A 64 10.31 1.49 7.69
C SER A 64 9.58 2.43 6.73
N VAL A 65 9.04 1.89 5.65
CA VAL A 65 8.17 2.62 4.74
C VAL A 65 6.85 1.89 4.64
N SER A 66 5.77 2.57 5.01
CA SER A 66 4.40 2.12 4.83
C SER A 66 3.75 2.90 3.69
N ARG A 67 3.31 2.19 2.65
CA ARG A 67 2.55 2.75 1.53
C ARG A 67 1.12 2.25 1.62
N SER A 68 0.16 3.16 1.59
CA SER A 68 -1.26 2.83 1.71
C SER A 68 -2.02 3.24 0.45
N ARG A 69 -2.94 2.39 0.03
CA ARG A 69 -3.98 2.70 -0.97
C ARG A 69 -5.33 2.55 -0.31
N ILE A 70 -6.11 3.63 -0.36
CA ILE A 70 -7.43 3.67 0.29
C ILE A 70 -8.43 4.11 -0.78
N ILE A 71 -9.40 3.23 -1.04
CA ILE A 71 -10.42 3.42 -2.05
C ILE A 71 -11.77 3.32 -1.34
N SER A 72 -12.47 4.44 -1.26
CA SER A 72 -13.81 4.52 -0.68
C SER A 72 -14.85 4.51 -1.79
N ALA A 73 -15.86 3.66 -1.63
CA ALA A 73 -17.05 3.54 -2.46
C ALA A 73 -18.30 3.65 -1.57
N GLU A 74 -19.50 3.73 -2.16
CA GLU A 74 -20.73 4.08 -1.43
C GLU A 74 -21.04 3.23 -0.18
N GLN A 75 -20.62 1.97 -0.16
CA GLN A 75 -20.92 1.03 0.93
C GLN A 75 -19.67 0.38 1.53
N GLU A 76 -18.48 0.72 1.03
CA GLU A 76 -17.27 0.04 1.43
C GLU A 76 -16.01 0.88 1.26
N THR A 77 -15.01 0.54 2.06
CA THR A 77 -13.66 1.08 1.93
C THR A 77 -12.67 -0.05 1.81
N LEU A 78 -11.90 -0.05 0.73
CA LEU A 78 -10.76 -0.94 0.55
C LEU A 78 -9.50 -0.24 1.04
N ILE A 79 -8.74 -0.92 1.89
CA ILE A 79 -7.50 -0.43 2.48
C ILE A 79 -6.42 -1.48 2.18
N ALA A 80 -5.48 -1.15 1.31
CA ALA A 80 -4.28 -1.95 1.10
C ALA A 80 -3.07 -1.21 1.68
N GLN A 81 -2.22 -1.92 2.42
CA GLN A 81 -1.03 -1.33 3.01
C GLN A 81 0.18 -2.24 2.82
N LEU A 82 1.23 -1.68 2.25
CA LEU A 82 2.52 -2.34 2.04
C LEU A 82 3.55 -1.71 2.95
N THR A 83 3.98 -2.45 3.96
CA THR A 83 5.05 -2.06 4.87
C THR A 83 6.34 -2.80 4.53
N VAL A 84 7.41 -2.04 4.32
CA VAL A 84 8.76 -2.54 4.04
C VAL A 84 9.69 -2.05 5.15
N THR A 85 10.29 -2.98 5.87
CA THR A 85 11.27 -2.71 6.92
C THR A 85 12.60 -3.33 6.56
N ALA A 86 13.70 -2.63 6.84
CA ALA A 86 15.04 -3.20 6.80
C ALA A 86 16.01 -2.33 7.61
N LEU A 87 17.13 -2.90 8.04
CA LEU A 87 18.22 -2.18 8.70
C LEU A 87 18.72 -1.02 7.83
N ASP A 88 19.10 0.10 8.44
CA ASP A 88 19.59 1.32 7.75
C ASP A 88 20.75 1.01 6.78
N ASP A 89 21.63 0.05 7.15
CA ASP A 89 22.76 -0.41 6.34
C ASP A 89 22.42 -1.52 5.32
N SER A 90 21.14 -1.89 5.21
CA SER A 90 20.68 -2.91 4.27
C SER A 90 20.81 -2.44 2.82
N PRO A 91 21.28 -3.30 1.88
CA PRO A 91 21.39 -2.95 0.46
C PRO A 91 20.03 -2.81 -0.25
N VAL A 92 18.91 -3.04 0.43
CA VAL A 92 17.57 -2.98 -0.13
C VAL A 92 17.19 -1.53 -0.46
N ARG A 93 17.00 -1.23 -1.75
CA ARG A 93 16.43 0.04 -2.23
C ARG A 93 14.91 0.05 -2.08
N ARG A 94 14.43 0.55 -0.93
CA ARG A 94 13.01 0.52 -0.53
C ARG A 94 12.14 1.47 -1.36
N GLU A 95 12.74 2.50 -1.94
CA GLU A 95 12.10 3.43 -2.88
C GLU A 95 11.54 2.72 -4.12
N ASN A 96 12.17 1.61 -4.54
CA ASN A 96 11.75 0.85 -5.73
C ASN A 96 10.62 -0.16 -5.44
N VAL A 97 10.26 -0.36 -4.18
CA VAL A 97 9.12 -1.21 -3.80
C VAL A 97 7.87 -0.35 -3.79
N TRP A 98 6.88 -0.69 -4.59
CA TRP A 98 5.70 0.15 -4.83
C TRP A 98 4.41 -0.65 -4.62
N LEU A 99 3.29 0.07 -4.43
CA LEU A 99 1.96 -0.51 -4.23
C LEU A 99 1.01 0.07 -5.27
N SER A 100 0.42 -0.81 -6.06
CA SER A 100 -0.70 -0.51 -6.96
C SER A 100 -1.88 -1.43 -6.62
N VAL A 101 -3.09 -0.89 -6.68
CA VAL A 101 -4.33 -1.64 -6.43
C VAL A 101 -5.22 -1.45 -7.65
N GLN A 102 -5.64 -2.57 -8.24
CA GLN A 102 -6.57 -2.59 -9.37
C GLN A 102 -7.88 -3.20 -8.91
N LEU A 103 -8.95 -2.41 -8.97
CA LEU A 103 -10.31 -2.93 -8.89
C LEU A 103 -10.61 -3.61 -10.22
N GLY A 104 -10.59 -4.95 -10.23
CA GLY A 104 -10.82 -5.69 -11.47
C GLY A 104 -12.19 -5.36 -12.08
N ALA A 105 -12.22 -5.13 -13.39
CA ALA A 105 -13.33 -5.64 -14.16
C ALA A 105 -13.29 -7.16 -14.01
N ALA A 106 -14.44 -7.82 -13.80
CA ALA A 106 -14.51 -9.27 -13.97
C ALA A 106 -13.83 -9.65 -15.29
N PRO A 107 -13.04 -10.73 -15.37
CA PRO A 107 -12.45 -11.13 -16.64
C PRO A 107 -13.58 -11.31 -17.66
N ALA A 108 -13.62 -10.46 -18.68
CA ALA A 108 -14.61 -10.52 -19.75
C ALA A 108 -14.29 -11.72 -20.65
N GLY A 109 -14.69 -12.91 -20.20
CA GLY A 109 -14.70 -14.14 -21.00
C GLY A 109 -13.31 -14.66 -21.44
N PRO A 110 -13.25 -15.90 -21.92
CA PRO A 110 -12.01 -16.43 -22.50
C PRO A 110 -11.71 -15.69 -23.80
N ALA A 111 -10.47 -15.22 -23.95
CA ALA A 111 -9.96 -14.69 -25.20
C ALA A 111 -10.12 -15.74 -26.33
N PRO A 112 -10.53 -15.35 -27.55
CA PRO A 112 -10.59 -16.29 -28.66
C PRO A 112 -9.17 -16.76 -28.97
N VAL A 113 -8.95 -18.05 -28.83
CA VAL A 113 -7.71 -18.70 -29.25
C VAL A 113 -7.69 -18.69 -30.78
N THR A 114 -7.06 -17.70 -31.40
CA THR A 114 -6.69 -17.78 -32.81
C THR A 114 -5.53 -18.75 -32.94
N ALA A 115 -5.86 -20.04 -33.08
CA ALA A 115 -4.92 -21.03 -33.55
C ALA A 115 -4.66 -20.80 -35.04
N THR A 116 -3.53 -20.19 -35.38
CA THR A 116 -2.98 -20.24 -36.73
C THR A 116 -2.52 -21.68 -36.98
N ARG A 117 -3.35 -22.43 -37.71
CA ARG A 117 -3.01 -23.76 -38.21
C ARG A 117 -2.05 -23.57 -39.39
N ASP A 118 -0.75 -23.65 -39.11
CA ASP A 118 0.25 -23.72 -40.16
C ASP A 118 0.11 -25.08 -40.86
N ARG A 119 -0.10 -25.04 -42.18
CA ARG A 119 -0.08 -26.21 -43.06
C ARG A 119 1.02 -25.93 -44.08
N HIS A 120 2.14 -26.62 -43.93
CA HIS A 120 2.95 -27.04 -45.06
C HIS A 120 3.74 -28.31 -44.76
#